data_AF-A0A6A8HD01-F1
#
_entry.id   AF-A0A6A8HD01-F1
#
_cell.length_a   1.000
_cell.length_b   1.000
_cell.length_c   1.000
_cell.angle_alpha   90.00
_cell.angle_beta   90.00
_cell.angle_gamma   90.00
#
_symmetry.space_group_name_H-M   'P 1'
#
loop_
_entity.id
_entity.type
_entity.pdbx_description
1 polymer ?
#
loop_
_entity_poly.entity_id
_entity_poly.type
_entity_poly.pdbx_seq_one_letter_code
_entity_poly.pdbx_strand_id
1 'polypeptide(L)'
;MRNEKLYAVIRAAFFAALDYVFAMFQIHVPSPVGHPFVDLGFTFVALGTMFLGFKYGFISGAVGLGVFDLLNGYANHAYLTVMEVLLLTAAVAVSYRLLNRNDGLSSPSLITIGIVSGLVKMFSGYLRYLAESLIDAGLPFGKAAVTALAAFPADFATGFVMFFAVPGFFVVMSRVTSRMNLSVQRH
;
A
#
# COMPACT_ATOMS: atom_id res chain seq x y z
N MET A 1 17.12 18.41 22.58
CA MET A 1 15.70 18.53 22.16
C MET A 1 15.54 17.78 20.84
N ARG A 2 14.57 16.87 20.73
CA ARG A 2 14.32 16.13 19.49
C ARG A 2 13.60 17.05 18.50
N ASN A 3 14.12 17.19 17.27
CA ASN A 3 13.41 17.90 16.22
C ASN A 3 12.32 16.98 15.66
N GLU A 4 11.08 17.19 16.10
CA GLU A 4 9.92 16.34 15.76
C GLU A 4 9.65 16.30 14.25
N LYS A 5 9.94 17.39 13.52
CA LYS A 5 9.80 17.42 12.05
C LYS A 5 10.83 16.52 11.38
N LEU A 6 12.11 16.64 11.79
CA LEU A 6 13.18 15.79 11.28
C LEU A 6 12.91 14.31 11.58
N TYR A 7 12.44 14.01 12.79
CA TYR A 7 12.09 12.66 13.20
C TYR A 7 10.94 12.06 12.37
N ALA A 8 9.90 12.85 12.06
CA ALA A 8 8.81 12.41 11.19
C ALA A 8 9.29 12.10 9.76
N VAL A 9 10.16 12.95 9.20
CA VAL A 9 10.74 12.74 7.87
C VAL A 9 11.62 11.49 7.83
N ILE A 10 12.46 11.26 8.84
CA ILE A 10 13.29 10.05 8.93
C ILE A 10 12.42 8.79 8.95
N ARG A 11 11.32 8.80 9.72
CA ARG A 11 10.40 7.67 9.75
C ARG A 11 9.70 7.46 8.41
N ALA A 12 9.29 8.53 7.73
CA ALA A 12 8.71 8.43 6.39
C ALA A 12 9.72 7.86 5.38
N ALA A 13 10.98 8.32 5.41
CA ALA A 13 12.04 7.78 4.56
C ALA A 13 12.33 6.29 4.85
N PHE A 14 12.27 5.89 6.12
CA PHE A 14 12.41 4.50 6.52
C PHE A 14 11.26 3.63 5.97
N PHE A 15 10.01 4.08 6.08
CA PHE A 15 8.87 3.39 5.46
C PHE A 15 8.98 3.33 3.94
N ALA A 16 9.39 4.43 3.28
CA ALA A 16 9.62 4.43 1.84
C ALA A 16 10.67 3.39 1.41
N ALA A 17 11.75 3.23 2.19
CA ALA A 17 12.75 2.20 1.96
C ALA A 17 12.19 0.79 2.17
N LEU A 18 11.34 0.58 3.18
CA LEU A 18 10.64 -0.70 3.37
C LEU A 18 9.72 -1.00 2.20
N ASP A 19 8.90 -0.05 1.77
CA ASP A 19 7.98 -0.19 0.63
C ASP A 19 8.75 -0.64 -0.62
N TYR A 20 9.86 0.04 -0.94
CA TYR A 20 10.75 -0.32 -2.05
C TYR A 20 11.31 -1.74 -1.93
N VAL A 21 11.90 -2.07 -0.78
CA VAL A 21 12.55 -3.39 -0.56
C VAL A 21 11.52 -4.51 -0.61
N PHE A 22 10.32 -4.31 -0.06
CA PHE A 22 9.29 -5.33 -0.10
C PHE A 22 8.65 -5.48 -1.48
N ALA A 23 8.56 -4.40 -2.26
CA ALA A 23 8.15 -4.47 -3.66
C ALA A 23 9.13 -5.26 -4.54
N MET A 24 10.42 -5.35 -4.18
CA MET A 24 11.41 -6.21 -4.88
C MET A 24 11.04 -7.70 -4.88
N PHE A 25 10.25 -8.18 -3.91
CA PHE A 25 9.86 -9.58 -3.82
C PHE A 25 8.69 -9.89 -4.77
N GLN A 26 8.97 -9.84 -6.06
CA GLN A 26 7.96 -9.99 -7.11
C GLN A 26 7.62 -11.46 -7.36
N ILE A 27 6.37 -11.85 -7.05
CA ILE A 27 5.79 -13.10 -7.53
C ILE A 27 4.96 -12.75 -8.77
N HIS A 28 5.56 -12.95 -9.94
CA HIS A 28 4.94 -12.61 -11.22
C HIS A 28 3.74 -13.51 -11.53
N VAL A 29 2.67 -12.89 -12.03
CA VAL A 29 1.47 -13.57 -12.50
C VAL A 29 1.34 -13.34 -14.00
N PRO A 30 1.18 -14.40 -14.83
CA PRO A 30 1.00 -14.23 -16.26
C PRO A 30 -0.22 -13.38 -16.59
N SER A 31 -0.07 -12.40 -17.48
CA SER A 31 -1.14 -11.48 -17.87
C SER A 31 -1.03 -11.04 -19.34
N PRO A 32 -2.16 -10.76 -20.01
CA PRO A 32 -2.17 -10.18 -21.35
C PRO A 32 -1.77 -8.70 -21.41
N VAL A 33 -1.87 -7.98 -20.29
CA VAL A 33 -1.55 -6.54 -20.20
C VAL A 33 -0.66 -6.30 -18.96
N GLY A 34 0.43 -5.57 -19.16
CA GLY A 34 1.41 -5.28 -18.13
C GLY A 34 2.20 -6.51 -17.65
N HIS A 35 2.98 -6.33 -16.59
CA HIS A 35 3.76 -7.39 -15.93
C HIS A 35 3.37 -7.49 -14.46
N PRO A 36 2.14 -7.94 -14.16
CA PRO A 36 1.63 -7.86 -12.81
C PRO A 36 2.29 -8.88 -11.89
N PHE A 37 2.39 -8.51 -10.62
CA PHE A 37 3.01 -9.32 -9.60
C PHE A 37 2.29 -9.13 -8.27
N VAL A 38 2.47 -10.07 -7.35
CA VAL A 38 2.01 -9.92 -5.98
C VAL A 38 2.92 -8.92 -5.26
N ASP A 39 2.38 -7.76 -4.88
CA ASP A 39 3.16 -6.64 -4.35
C ASP A 39 3.04 -6.54 -2.82
N LEU A 40 4.11 -6.93 -2.14
CA LEU A 40 4.16 -6.83 -0.68
C LEU A 40 4.39 -5.39 -0.19
N GLY A 41 4.88 -4.49 -1.03
CA GLY A 41 5.14 -3.10 -0.70
C GLY A 41 3.89 -2.35 -0.25
N PHE A 42 2.73 -2.60 -0.87
CA PHE A 42 1.45 -2.00 -0.44
C PHE A 42 1.06 -2.36 1.01
N THR A 43 1.53 -3.49 1.54
CA THR A 43 1.36 -3.81 2.98
C THR A 43 2.06 -2.78 3.85
N PHE A 44 3.28 -2.38 3.48
CA PHE A 44 4.08 -1.42 4.22
C PHE A 44 3.60 0.01 4.02
N VAL A 45 2.95 0.34 2.90
CA VAL A 45 2.22 1.60 2.71
C VAL A 45 1.06 1.71 3.71
N ALA A 46 0.29 0.64 3.89
CA ALA A 46 -0.79 0.61 4.89
C ALA A 46 -0.23 0.77 6.30
N LEU A 47 0.84 0.04 6.65
CA LEU A 47 1.50 0.17 7.95
C LEU A 47 2.07 1.58 8.17
N GLY A 48 2.75 2.15 7.18
CA GLY A 48 3.28 3.51 7.22
C GLY A 48 2.18 4.52 7.50
N THR A 49 1.01 4.33 6.89
CA THR A 49 -0.18 5.14 7.18
C THR A 49 -0.68 4.98 8.61
N MET A 50 -0.69 3.77 9.16
CA MET A 50 -1.10 3.55 10.56
C MET A 50 -0.11 4.15 11.57
N PHE A 51 1.19 4.19 11.25
CA PHE A 51 2.25 4.66 12.16
C PHE A 51 2.60 6.16 12.01
N LEU A 52 2.40 6.73 10.81
CA LEU A 52 2.80 8.10 10.45
C LEU A 52 1.61 8.97 10.01
N GLY A 53 0.45 8.36 9.76
CA GLY A 53 -0.78 9.03 9.37
C GLY A 53 -0.86 9.24 7.87
N PHE A 54 -1.98 9.82 7.43
CA PHE A 54 -2.26 10.00 6.01
C PHE A 54 -1.13 10.72 5.25
N LYS A 55 -0.65 11.87 5.75
CA LYS A 55 0.31 12.70 5.01
C LYS A 55 1.64 12.00 4.79
N TYR A 56 2.26 11.51 5.86
CA TYR A 56 3.57 10.87 5.79
C TYR A 56 3.50 9.43 5.28
N GLY A 57 2.38 8.72 5.52
CA GLY A 57 2.08 7.43 4.91
C GLY A 57 1.95 7.53 3.38
N PHE A 58 1.21 8.52 2.89
CA PHE A 58 1.09 8.78 1.46
C PHE A 58 2.45 9.12 0.83
N ILE A 59 3.20 10.06 1.43
CA ILE A 59 4.51 10.46 0.91
C ILE A 59 5.49 9.28 0.89
N SER A 60 5.53 8.50 1.99
CA SER A 60 6.42 7.33 2.06
C SER A 60 6.07 6.28 1.01
N GLY A 61 4.79 5.92 0.87
CA GLY A 61 4.36 4.96 -0.15
C GLY A 61 4.56 5.45 -1.57
N ALA A 62 4.24 6.72 -1.85
CA ALA A 62 4.36 7.28 -3.19
C ALA A 62 5.83 7.37 -3.62
N VAL A 63 6.73 7.71 -2.69
CA VAL A 63 8.17 7.74 -2.96
C VAL A 63 8.73 6.32 -3.04
N GLY A 64 8.40 5.43 -2.10
CA GLY A 64 8.93 4.07 -2.05
C GLY A 64 8.54 3.25 -3.28
N LEU A 65 7.24 3.17 -3.56
CA LEU A 65 6.73 2.44 -4.73
C LEU A 65 6.98 3.20 -6.04
N GLY A 66 6.95 4.54 -6.03
CA GLY A 66 7.30 5.32 -7.22
C GLY A 66 8.76 5.14 -7.65
N VAL A 67 9.70 5.13 -6.70
CA VAL A 67 11.11 4.82 -6.98
C VAL A 67 11.28 3.37 -7.44
N PHE A 68 10.52 2.43 -6.86
CA PHE A 68 10.48 1.06 -7.33
C PHE A 68 10.09 1.01 -8.81
N ASP A 69 9.00 1.69 -9.20
CA ASP A 69 8.52 1.65 -10.57
C ASP A 69 9.53 2.22 -11.56
N LEU A 70 10.16 3.34 -11.21
CA LEU A 70 11.18 4.00 -12.03
C LEU A 70 12.41 3.13 -12.26
N LEU A 71 12.82 2.34 -11.26
CA LEU A 71 14.06 1.56 -11.33
C LEU A 71 13.87 0.13 -11.86
N ASN A 72 12.63 -0.39 -11.89
CA ASN A 72 12.36 -1.79 -12.22
C ASN A 72 11.54 -1.98 -13.51
N GLY A 73 11.49 -0.96 -14.36
CA GLY A 73 10.85 -1.06 -15.67
C GLY A 73 9.33 -0.82 -15.67
N TYR A 74 8.77 -0.28 -14.58
CA TYR A 74 7.36 0.09 -14.46
C TYR A 74 7.13 1.60 -14.51
N ALA A 75 8.11 2.38 -15.00
CA ALA A 75 8.06 3.85 -15.00
C ALA A 75 6.78 4.43 -15.65
N ASN A 76 6.27 3.78 -16.70
CA ASN A 76 5.04 4.19 -17.37
C ASN A 76 3.78 4.02 -16.49
N HIS A 77 3.84 3.16 -15.47
CA HIS A 77 2.74 2.87 -14.56
C HIS A 77 2.83 3.66 -13.25
N ALA A 78 3.93 4.39 -13.01
CA ALA A 78 4.19 5.07 -11.75
C ALA A 78 3.07 6.05 -11.33
N TYR A 79 2.43 6.71 -12.28
CA TYR A 79 1.32 7.63 -11.98
C TYR A 79 0.09 6.90 -11.43
N LEU A 80 -0.18 5.68 -11.90
CA LEU A 80 -1.26 4.83 -11.40
C LEU A 80 -0.90 4.27 -10.03
N THR A 81 0.36 3.90 -9.79
CA THR A 81 0.84 3.48 -8.47
C THR A 81 0.63 4.56 -7.43
N VAL A 82 0.97 5.82 -7.74
CA VAL A 82 0.71 6.96 -6.84
C VAL A 82 -0.78 7.14 -6.56
N MET A 83 -1.65 6.92 -7.56
CA MET A 83 -3.10 6.94 -7.36
C MET A 83 -3.55 5.79 -6.44
N GLU A 84 -3.04 4.58 -6.61
CA GLU A 84 -3.36 3.45 -5.72
C GLU A 84 -2.90 3.71 -4.29
N VAL A 85 -1.70 4.26 -4.11
CA VAL A 85 -1.18 4.67 -2.80
C VAL A 85 -2.09 5.71 -2.16
N LEU A 86 -2.60 6.68 -2.92
CA LEU A 86 -3.53 7.70 -2.41
C LEU A 86 -4.82 7.05 -1.90
N LEU A 87 -5.42 6.15 -2.69
CA LEU A 87 -6.65 5.46 -2.32
C LEU A 87 -6.47 4.59 -1.08
N LEU A 88 -5.38 3.82 -1.03
CA LEU A 88 -5.04 2.97 0.10
C LEU A 88 -4.80 3.79 1.38
N THR A 89 -3.94 4.80 1.30
CA THR A 89 -3.61 5.62 2.48
C THR A 89 -4.82 6.40 2.98
N ALA A 90 -5.70 6.88 2.09
CA ALA A 90 -6.95 7.52 2.50
C ALA A 90 -7.86 6.54 3.24
N ALA A 91 -8.09 5.35 2.69
CA ALA A 91 -8.95 4.34 3.30
C ALA A 91 -8.41 3.88 4.66
N VAL A 92 -7.10 3.58 4.73
CA VAL A 92 -6.45 3.16 5.97
C VAL A 92 -6.51 4.25 7.03
N ALA A 93 -6.26 5.51 6.67
CA ALA A 93 -6.33 6.62 7.62
C ALA A 93 -7.75 6.80 8.19
N VAL A 94 -8.78 6.68 7.34
CA VAL A 94 -10.18 6.74 7.77
C VAL A 94 -10.51 5.56 8.68
N SER A 95 -10.20 4.33 8.27
CA SER A 95 -10.44 3.13 9.09
C SER A 95 -9.71 3.20 10.43
N TYR A 96 -8.45 3.64 10.42
CA TYR A 96 -7.68 3.83 11.64
C TYR A 96 -8.36 4.83 12.57
N ARG A 97 -8.78 6.00 12.08
CA ARG A 97 -9.44 7.03 12.89
C ARG A 97 -10.78 6.56 13.47
N LEU A 98 -11.54 5.77 12.73
CA LEU A 98 -12.84 5.24 13.18
C LEU A 98 -12.69 4.10 14.21
N LEU A 99 -11.62 3.33 14.12
CA LEU A 99 -11.44 2.10 14.92
C LEU A 99 -10.46 2.24 16.08
N ASN A 100 -9.61 3.27 16.06
CA ASN A 100 -8.68 3.59 17.14
C ASN A 100 -9.44 4.31 18.26
N ARG A 101 -9.66 3.62 19.38
CA ARG A 101 -10.31 4.17 20.58
C ARG A 101 -9.27 4.56 21.63
N ASN A 102 -9.72 5.12 22.76
CA ASN A 102 -8.83 5.62 23.82
C ASN A 102 -7.82 4.57 24.35
N ASP A 103 -8.20 3.29 24.29
CA ASP A 103 -7.38 2.16 24.74
C ASP A 103 -6.42 1.63 23.64
N GLY A 104 -6.42 2.25 22.46
CA GLY A 104 -5.64 1.85 21.29
C GLY A 104 -6.41 0.95 20.30
N LEU A 105 -5.66 0.35 19.37
CA LEU A 105 -6.22 -0.57 18.38
C LEU A 105 -6.40 -1.97 18.98
N SER A 106 -7.65 -2.40 19.07
CA SER A 106 -8.00 -3.78 19.43
C SER A 106 -7.64 -4.77 18.31
N SER A 107 -7.49 -6.06 18.63
CA SER A 107 -7.23 -7.09 17.61
C SER A 107 -8.28 -7.12 16.49
N PRO A 108 -9.60 -7.00 16.77
CA PRO A 108 -10.61 -6.86 15.73
C PRO A 108 -10.41 -5.61 14.86
N SER A 109 -10.02 -4.47 15.45
CA SER A 109 -9.73 -3.24 14.68
C SER A 109 -8.62 -3.45 13.66
N LEU A 110 -7.55 -4.18 14.05
CA LEU A 110 -6.43 -4.49 13.15
C LEU A 110 -6.84 -5.39 11.99
N ILE A 111 -7.64 -6.41 12.27
CA ILE A 111 -8.18 -7.31 11.24
C ILE A 111 -9.05 -6.52 10.26
N THR A 112 -9.93 -5.64 10.77
CA THR A 112 -10.76 -4.77 9.92
C THR A 112 -9.91 -3.86 9.03
N ILE A 113 -8.84 -3.25 9.56
CA ILE A 113 -7.94 -2.42 8.74
C ILE A 113 -7.23 -3.26 7.68
N GLY A 114 -6.79 -4.48 8.01
CA GLY A 114 -6.21 -5.41 7.03
C GLY A 114 -7.19 -5.76 5.90
N ILE A 115 -8.44 -6.07 6.24
CA ILE A 115 -9.51 -6.36 5.28
C ILE A 115 -9.78 -5.14 4.40
N VAL A 116 -9.94 -3.94 4.99
CA VAL A 116 -10.17 -2.72 4.21
C VAL A 116 -9.00 -2.46 3.27
N SER A 117 -7.76 -2.58 3.76
CA SER A 117 -6.55 -2.37 2.95
C SER A 117 -6.51 -3.30 1.75
N GLY A 118 -6.78 -4.60 1.98
CA GLY A 118 -6.80 -5.59 0.91
C GLY A 118 -7.92 -5.37 -0.10
N LEU A 119 -9.14 -5.05 0.36
CA LEU A 119 -10.28 -4.77 -0.53
C LEU A 119 -10.05 -3.53 -1.38
N VAL A 120 -9.48 -2.48 -0.79
CA VAL A 120 -9.11 -1.27 -1.52
C VAL A 120 -8.06 -1.57 -2.57
N LYS A 121 -7.05 -2.39 -2.24
CA LYS A 121 -6.01 -2.79 -3.19
C LYS A 121 -6.56 -3.64 -4.34
N MET A 122 -7.47 -4.57 -4.08
CA MET A 122 -8.16 -5.31 -5.13
C MET A 122 -8.91 -4.33 -6.05
N PHE A 123 -9.73 -3.46 -5.47
CA PHE A 123 -10.52 -2.51 -6.26
C PHE A 123 -9.66 -1.54 -7.07
N SER A 124 -8.63 -0.95 -6.45
CA SER A 124 -7.71 -0.04 -7.13
C SER A 124 -6.89 -0.73 -8.20
N GLY A 125 -6.49 -1.99 -7.99
CA GLY A 125 -5.76 -2.79 -8.96
C GLY A 125 -6.58 -3.07 -10.22
N TYR A 126 -7.86 -3.42 -10.07
CA TYR A 126 -8.76 -3.55 -11.22
C TYR A 126 -8.90 -2.24 -12.00
N LEU A 127 -9.09 -1.11 -11.28
CA LEU A 127 -9.16 0.21 -11.92
C LEU A 127 -7.86 0.59 -12.62
N ARG A 128 -6.70 0.22 -12.05
CA ARG A 128 -5.39 0.42 -12.67
C ARG A 128 -5.30 -0.34 -13.99
N TYR A 129 -5.56 -1.64 -14.02
CA TYR A 129 -5.48 -2.39 -15.29
C TYR A 129 -6.51 -1.94 -16.32
N LEU A 130 -7.68 -1.50 -15.87
CA LEU A 130 -8.68 -0.90 -16.74
C LEU A 130 -8.15 0.40 -17.37
N ALA A 131 -7.51 1.25 -16.56
CA ALA A 131 -6.87 2.48 -17.03
C ALA A 131 -5.71 2.19 -17.99
N GLU A 132 -4.83 1.24 -17.68
CA GLU A 132 -3.74 0.81 -18.58
C GLU A 132 -4.29 0.30 -19.92
N SER A 133 -5.34 -0.53 -19.87
CA SER A 133 -5.94 -1.09 -21.08
C SER A 133 -6.65 -0.03 -21.95
N LEU A 134 -7.26 0.98 -21.32
CA LEU A 134 -7.97 2.06 -22.02
C LEU A 134 -7.04 3.15 -22.54
N ILE A 135 -6.11 3.60 -21.69
CA ILE A 135 -5.28 4.79 -21.92
C ILE A 135 -3.99 4.40 -22.63
N ASP A 136 -3.27 3.40 -22.11
CA ASP A 136 -1.93 3.05 -22.60
C ASP A 136 -2.03 2.13 -23.82
N ALA A 137 -2.91 1.12 -23.76
CA ALA A 137 -3.13 0.19 -24.86
C ALA A 137 -4.18 0.66 -25.89
N GLY A 138 -4.95 1.71 -25.57
CA GLY A 138 -5.95 2.29 -26.48
C GLY A 138 -7.11 1.34 -26.85
N LEU A 139 -7.42 0.36 -26.00
CA LEU A 139 -8.43 -0.65 -26.31
C LEU A 139 -9.87 -0.10 -26.13
N PRO A 140 -10.85 -0.57 -26.94
CA PRO A 140 -12.26 -0.30 -26.67
C PRO A 140 -12.68 -0.85 -25.31
N PHE A 141 -13.59 -0.16 -24.62
CA PHE A 141 -14.00 -0.46 -23.24
C PHE A 141 -14.31 -1.95 -22.97
N GLY A 142 -15.09 -2.60 -23.85
CA GLY A 142 -15.43 -4.01 -23.66
C GLY A 142 -14.20 -4.94 -23.68
N LYS A 143 -13.21 -4.66 -24.54
CA LYS A 143 -11.96 -5.42 -24.57
C LYS A 143 -11.08 -5.07 -23.38
N ALA A 144 -11.01 -3.78 -23.03
CA ALA A 144 -10.24 -3.29 -21.88
C ALA A 144 -10.70 -3.90 -20.56
N ALA A 145 -12.02 -4.03 -20.35
CA ALA A 145 -12.57 -4.66 -19.15
C ALA A 145 -12.18 -6.14 -19.02
N VAL A 146 -12.20 -6.88 -20.13
CA VAL A 146 -11.80 -8.31 -20.16
C VAL A 146 -10.30 -8.46 -19.94
N THR A 147 -9.47 -7.57 -20.53
CA THR A 147 -8.02 -7.59 -20.32
C THR A 147 -7.65 -7.21 -18.89
N ALA A 148 -8.33 -6.22 -18.31
CA ALA A 148 -8.18 -5.86 -16.91
C ALA A 148 -8.52 -7.02 -15.97
N LEU A 149 -9.60 -7.76 -16.26
CA LEU A 149 -9.98 -8.94 -15.49
C LEU A 149 -8.95 -10.08 -15.61
N ALA A 150 -8.27 -10.21 -16.75
CA ALA A 150 -7.21 -11.19 -16.93
C ALA A 150 -5.92 -10.84 -16.16
N ALA A 151 -5.64 -9.55 -15.95
CA ALA A 151 -4.50 -9.06 -15.18
C ALA A 151 -4.77 -8.96 -13.66
N PHE A 152 -6.05 -8.82 -13.30
CA PHE A 152 -6.56 -8.71 -11.94
C PHE A 152 -6.08 -9.76 -10.91
N PRO A 153 -5.82 -11.05 -11.27
CA PRO A 153 -5.44 -12.06 -10.28
C PRO A 153 -4.22 -11.70 -9.41
N ALA A 154 -3.28 -10.91 -9.93
CA ALA A 154 -2.14 -10.46 -9.14
C ALA A 154 -2.54 -9.51 -8.01
N ASP A 155 -3.36 -8.50 -8.29
CA ASP A 155 -3.85 -7.55 -7.28
C ASP A 155 -4.88 -8.19 -6.35
N PHE A 156 -5.62 -9.19 -6.84
CA PHE A 156 -6.43 -10.03 -6.00
C PHE A 156 -5.57 -10.77 -4.97
N ALA A 157 -4.49 -11.43 -5.40
CA ALA A 157 -3.56 -12.10 -4.51
C ALA A 157 -2.90 -11.12 -3.53
N THR A 158 -2.45 -9.95 -4.00
CA THR A 158 -1.90 -8.89 -3.15
C THR A 158 -2.88 -8.48 -2.07
N GLY A 159 -4.12 -8.13 -2.43
CA GLY A 159 -5.14 -7.74 -1.47
C GLY A 159 -5.46 -8.86 -0.47
N PHE A 160 -5.49 -10.11 -0.92
CA PHE A 160 -5.72 -11.26 -0.04
C PHE A 160 -4.59 -11.45 0.97
N VAL A 161 -3.33 -11.30 0.54
CA VAL A 161 -2.16 -11.34 1.43
C VAL A 161 -2.26 -10.23 2.47
N MET A 162 -2.69 -9.02 2.08
CA MET A 162 -2.82 -7.89 2.99
C MET A 162 -3.79 -8.12 4.15
N PHE A 163 -4.81 -8.99 3.98
CA PHE A 163 -5.73 -9.34 5.08
C PHE A 163 -5.00 -9.90 6.30
N PHE A 164 -3.90 -10.61 6.08
CA PHE A 164 -3.10 -11.24 7.13
C PHE A 164 -1.79 -10.49 7.38
N ALA A 165 -1.16 -10.00 6.32
CA ALA A 165 0.13 -9.34 6.41
C ALA A 165 0.03 -8.02 7.19
N VAL A 166 -0.99 -7.18 6.93
CA VAL A 166 -1.16 -5.91 7.65
C VAL A 166 -1.31 -6.12 9.17
N PRO A 167 -2.26 -6.91 9.69
CA PRO A 167 -2.38 -7.13 11.13
C PRO A 167 -1.16 -7.87 11.70
N GLY A 168 -0.61 -8.87 10.98
CA GLY A 168 0.56 -9.63 11.41
C GLY A 168 1.80 -8.76 11.60
N PHE A 169 2.17 -7.99 10.58
CA PHE A 169 3.31 -7.07 10.65
C PHE A 169 3.06 -5.93 11.63
N PHE A 170 1.83 -5.42 11.76
CA PHE A 170 1.52 -4.40 12.76
C PHE A 170 1.83 -4.87 14.18
N VAL A 171 1.46 -6.11 14.55
CA VAL A 171 1.77 -6.68 15.88
C VAL A 171 3.29 -6.81 16.09
N VAL A 172 4.03 -7.25 15.07
CA VAL A 172 5.49 -7.37 15.15
C VAL A 172 6.14 -5.99 15.31
N MET A 173 5.78 -5.03 14.45
CA MET A 173 6.35 -3.69 14.45
C MET A 173 5.98 -2.90 15.71
N SER A 174 4.75 -3.03 16.22
CA SER A 174 4.33 -2.37 17.46
C SER A 174 5.12 -2.86 18.68
N ARG A 175 5.46 -4.15 18.76
CA ARG A 175 6.35 -4.71 19.81
C ARG A 175 7.77 -4.16 19.73
N VAL A 176 8.30 -4.01 18.51
CA VAL A 176 9.65 -3.45 18.29
C VAL A 176 9.66 -1.96 18.64
N THR A 177 8.63 -1.24 18.23
CA THR A 177 8.47 0.21 18.46
C THR A 177 8.31 0.54 19.94
N SER A 178 7.53 -0.25 20.69
CA SER A 178 7.36 -0.05 22.14
C SER A 178 8.63 -0.31 22.94
N ARG A 179 9.45 -1.30 22.52
CA ARG A 179 10.76 -1.56 23.12
C ARG A 179 11.78 -0.44 22.88
N MET A 180 11.62 0.32 21.81
CA MET A 180 12.54 1.40 21.43
C MET A 180 12.08 2.80 21.91
N ASN A 181 11.02 2.90 22.73
CA ASN A 181 10.42 4.17 23.17
C ASN A 181 10.08 5.14 22.02
N LEU A 182 9.81 4.60 20.82
CA LEU A 182 9.39 5.40 19.68
C LEU A 182 7.88 5.62 19.82
N SER A 183 7.46 6.84 20.11
CA SER A 183 6.04 7.16 20.26
C SER A 183 5.30 6.93 18.94
N VAL A 184 4.30 6.04 18.94
CA VAL A 184 3.29 5.98 17.88
C VAL A 184 2.54 7.31 17.93
N GLN A 185 2.62 8.11 16.85
CA GLN A 185 1.87 9.37 16.82
C GLN A 185 0.38 9.01 16.77
N ARG A 186 -0.34 9.38 17.84
CA ARG A 186 -1.80 9.32 17.84
C ARG A 186 -2.28 10.47 16.95
N HIS A 187 -2.89 10.12 15.82
CA HIS A 187 -3.46 11.06 14.85
C HIS A 187 -4.75 11.71 15.36
#